data_AF-A0A937PNJ5-F1
#
_entry.id   AF-A0A937PNJ5-F1
#
_cell.length_a   1.000
_cell.length_b   1.000
_cell.length_c   1.000
_cell.angle_alpha   90.00
_cell.angle_beta   90.00
_cell.angle_gamma   90.00
#
_symmetry.space_group_name_H-M   'P 1'
#
loop_
_entity.id
_entity.type
_entity.pdbx_description
1 polymer ?
#
loop_
_entity_poly.entity_id
_entity_poly.type
_entity_poly.pdbx_seq_one_letter_code
_entity_poly.pdbx_strand_id
1 'polypeptide(L)'
;MRESNRYILIAVVLAVAGAVWSAAVVTEPPAQTAAIQQALEHLRRGRHVEAERVAVAATSDEDATGRAWIVAAEALVRRGKHSAAVQAYKRFLSACDRTEVREYVVAQMEISRATTRPSTPPYAPSKRLSQADKRHLAKVDEEIHTQSSKHFVVRARNASLAVLLAREAESALSRICSLILPQDYPHSADIYIWSDHDDYLANVAEAPEWSGGSFTITTRDGVVTRRIDLTQLDKEGNFSTVMLDRVLPHEMCHLVVKEYFGDVTCPLFLNEGMAMLAESELENRRLIIAGSALASGRKIKLQKLLVTANREGSHEGIFYAEALSFTEFLHGSLGTRRFKAFLKNVKDGCTVSDALQRVLYVPYDRDFVDSLSDAWEAHAIRQAQFLRALADQDKDEEKG
;
A
#
# COMPACT_ATOMS: atom_id res chain seq x y z
N MET A 1 30.19 -26.55 11.58
CA MET A 1 29.17 -25.76 12.31
C MET A 1 28.66 -24.69 11.37
N ARG A 2 27.83 -24.94 10.35
CA ARG A 2 26.61 -25.77 10.28
C ARG A 2 25.53 -25.35 11.30
N GLU A 3 24.45 -24.82 10.73
CA GLU A 3 23.04 -25.11 11.08
C GLU A 3 22.33 -24.39 12.23
N SER A 4 22.97 -23.69 13.16
CA SER A 4 22.26 -23.25 14.39
C SER A 4 21.19 -22.15 14.27
N ASN A 5 21.14 -21.32 13.21
CA ASN A 5 20.15 -20.22 13.15
C ASN A 5 18.92 -20.49 12.26
N ARG A 6 18.88 -21.61 11.55
CA ARG A 6 17.61 -22.16 10.98
C ARG A 6 16.71 -22.75 12.08
N TYR A 7 17.25 -22.99 13.27
CA TYR A 7 16.50 -23.62 14.35
C TYR A 7 15.67 -22.67 15.19
N ILE A 8 15.87 -21.34 15.23
CA ILE A 8 15.06 -20.51 16.15
C ILE A 8 13.64 -20.26 15.61
N LEU A 9 13.43 -20.22 14.30
CA LEU A 9 12.08 -20.11 13.70
C LEU A 9 11.38 -21.48 13.54
N ILE A 10 12.13 -22.58 13.50
CA ILE A 10 11.60 -23.95 13.58
C ILE A 10 11.39 -24.37 15.06
N ALA A 11 12.14 -23.81 16.02
CA ALA A 11 12.04 -24.13 17.44
C ALA A 11 10.75 -23.62 18.08
N VAL A 12 10.12 -22.56 17.56
CA VAL A 12 8.81 -22.14 18.08
C VAL A 12 7.68 -23.06 17.56
N VAL A 13 7.88 -23.74 16.42
CA VAL A 13 6.97 -24.80 15.95
C VAL A 13 7.20 -26.12 16.69
N LEU A 14 8.39 -26.36 17.26
CA LEU A 14 8.70 -27.54 18.09
C LEU A 14 8.49 -27.34 19.60
N ALA A 15 8.42 -26.11 20.10
CA ALA A 15 8.17 -25.84 21.53
C ALA A 15 6.74 -26.19 21.99
N VAL A 16 5.83 -26.53 21.07
CA VAL A 16 4.50 -27.08 21.41
C VAL A 16 4.50 -28.62 21.46
N ALA A 17 5.57 -29.29 21.02
CA ALA A 17 5.63 -30.76 20.91
C ALA A 17 6.66 -31.45 21.82
N GLY A 18 7.50 -30.71 22.57
CA GLY A 18 8.66 -31.30 23.27
C GLY A 18 8.79 -31.05 24.77
N ALA A 19 7.84 -30.39 25.42
CA ALA A 19 7.85 -30.23 26.88
C ALA A 19 6.49 -30.68 27.44
N VAL A 20 6.36 -31.99 27.70
CA VAL A 20 5.33 -32.48 28.60
C VAL A 20 6.05 -33.20 29.73
N TRP A 21 5.96 -32.64 30.93
CA TRP A 21 5.35 -33.25 32.12
C TRP A 21 5.83 -32.50 33.37
N SER A 22 4.94 -31.67 33.93
CA SER A 22 4.67 -31.59 35.36
C SER A 22 3.41 -30.73 35.57
N ALA A 23 2.26 -31.42 35.70
CA ALA A 23 0.96 -31.04 36.27
C ALA A 23 0.33 -29.69 35.80
N ALA A 24 -0.86 -29.63 35.20
CA ALA A 24 -2.06 -30.43 35.40
C ALA A 24 -2.64 -30.97 34.08
N VAL A 25 -3.13 -32.21 34.15
CA VAL A 25 -3.64 -32.99 33.03
C VAL A 25 -5.08 -32.60 32.71
N VAL A 26 -5.30 -32.10 31.50
CA VAL A 26 -6.51 -32.39 30.72
C VAL A 26 -6.00 -33.12 29.47
N THR A 27 -6.13 -34.44 29.44
CA THR A 27 -5.71 -35.28 28.31
C THR A 27 -6.77 -35.18 27.20
N GLU A 28 -6.43 -34.52 26.09
CA GLU A 28 -7.22 -34.61 24.86
C GLU A 28 -7.26 -36.07 24.34
N PRO A 29 -8.41 -36.59 23.87
CA PRO A 29 -8.50 -37.96 23.37
C PRO A 29 -7.69 -38.17 22.07
N PRO A 30 -7.10 -39.36 21.85
CA PRO A 30 -6.13 -39.65 20.79
C PRO A 30 -6.61 -39.38 19.36
N ALA A 31 -7.93 -39.45 19.10
CA ALA A 31 -8.52 -39.13 17.80
C ALA A 31 -8.45 -37.62 17.45
N GLN A 32 -8.54 -36.74 18.45
CA GLN A 32 -8.52 -35.29 18.26
C GLN A 32 -7.10 -34.78 18.00
N THR A 33 -6.10 -35.31 18.70
CA THR A 33 -4.68 -35.04 18.42
C THR A 33 -4.32 -35.43 16.98
N ALA A 34 -4.83 -36.56 16.49
CA ALA A 34 -4.61 -37.00 15.10
C ALA A 34 -5.27 -36.04 14.09
N ALA A 35 -6.48 -35.55 14.36
CA ALA A 35 -7.18 -34.59 13.50
C ALA A 35 -6.45 -33.23 13.43
N ILE A 36 -5.96 -32.72 14.56
CA ILE A 36 -5.19 -31.46 14.60
C ILE A 36 -3.85 -31.62 13.86
N GLN A 37 -3.15 -32.75 14.04
CA GLN A 37 -1.93 -33.07 13.29
C GLN A 37 -2.19 -33.15 11.78
N GLN A 38 -3.30 -33.77 11.39
CA GLN A 38 -3.73 -33.84 9.99
C GLN A 38 -4.03 -32.43 9.43
N ALA A 39 -4.74 -31.58 10.17
CA ALA A 39 -5.02 -30.20 9.77
C ALA A 39 -3.73 -29.38 9.59
N LEU A 40 -2.76 -29.53 10.50
CA LEU A 40 -1.43 -28.92 10.40
C LEU A 40 -0.67 -29.40 9.16
N GLU A 41 -0.75 -30.69 8.83
CA GLU A 41 -0.11 -31.24 7.64
C GLU A 41 -0.76 -30.71 6.35
N HIS A 42 -2.08 -30.57 6.32
CA HIS A 42 -2.77 -29.88 5.22
C HIS A 42 -2.30 -28.43 5.09
N LEU A 43 -2.17 -27.71 6.22
CA LEU A 43 -1.71 -26.33 6.24
C LEU A 43 -0.28 -26.18 5.69
N ARG A 44 0.63 -27.07 6.10
CA ARG A 44 2.02 -27.14 5.61
C ARG A 44 2.12 -27.38 4.11
N ARG A 45 1.20 -28.19 3.57
CA ARG A 45 1.15 -28.52 2.14
C ARG A 45 0.38 -27.50 1.29
N GLY A 46 0.00 -26.35 1.84
CA GLY A 46 -0.76 -25.32 1.11
C GLY A 46 -2.25 -25.67 0.90
N ARG A 47 -2.74 -26.76 1.49
CA ARG A 47 -4.13 -27.24 1.35
C ARG A 47 -5.03 -26.57 2.39
N HIS A 48 -5.23 -25.26 2.21
CA HIS A 48 -5.84 -24.41 3.23
C HIS A 48 -7.33 -24.70 3.46
N VAL A 49 -8.05 -25.15 2.43
CA VAL A 49 -9.47 -25.51 2.55
C VAL A 49 -9.62 -26.77 3.42
N GLU A 50 -8.80 -27.78 3.16
CA GLU A 50 -8.76 -29.02 3.92
C GLU A 50 -8.25 -28.80 5.34
N ALA A 51 -7.24 -27.93 5.52
CA ALA A 51 -6.72 -27.56 6.84
C ALA A 51 -7.81 -26.93 7.71
N GLU A 52 -8.55 -25.96 7.18
CA GLU A 52 -9.69 -25.33 7.89
C GLU A 52 -10.77 -26.36 8.21
N ARG A 53 -11.18 -27.17 7.23
CA ARG A 53 -12.26 -28.15 7.40
C ARG A 53 -11.93 -29.16 8.49
N VAL A 54 -10.72 -29.73 8.47
CA VAL A 54 -10.28 -30.72 9.45
C VAL A 54 -10.10 -30.07 10.82
N ALA A 55 -9.56 -28.85 10.88
CA ALA A 55 -9.42 -28.11 12.14
C ALA A 55 -10.79 -27.80 12.77
N VAL A 56 -11.75 -27.29 12.00
CA VAL A 56 -13.10 -26.98 12.51
C VAL A 56 -13.85 -28.25 12.92
N ALA A 57 -13.70 -29.36 12.20
CA ALA A 57 -14.32 -30.63 12.60
C ALA A 57 -13.79 -31.14 13.96
N ALA A 58 -12.55 -30.79 14.31
CA ALA A 58 -11.93 -31.16 15.58
C ALA A 58 -12.40 -30.29 16.78
N THR A 59 -13.23 -29.26 16.58
CA THR A 59 -13.69 -28.36 17.67
C THR A 59 -14.95 -28.84 18.39
N SER A 60 -15.40 -30.08 18.15
CA SER A 60 -16.75 -30.55 18.50
C SER A 60 -16.91 -31.07 19.93
N ASP A 61 -15.88 -31.00 20.78
CA ASP A 61 -15.89 -31.48 22.16
C ASP A 61 -15.31 -30.42 23.11
N GLU A 62 -15.86 -30.33 24.32
CA GLU A 62 -15.71 -29.19 25.24
C GLU A 62 -14.26 -28.88 25.68
N ASP A 63 -13.32 -29.85 25.60
CA ASP A 63 -11.97 -29.71 26.19
C ASP A 63 -10.80 -29.49 25.20
N ALA A 64 -10.97 -29.61 23.86
CA ALA A 64 -9.86 -29.54 22.89
C ALA A 64 -9.99 -28.39 21.86
N THR A 65 -10.65 -27.30 22.26
CA THR A 65 -11.13 -26.27 21.34
C THR A 65 -10.02 -25.31 20.87
N GLY A 66 -9.04 -24.98 21.71
CA GLY A 66 -8.05 -23.93 21.40
C GLY A 66 -7.20 -24.23 20.16
N ARG A 67 -6.43 -25.31 20.16
CA ARG A 67 -5.44 -25.60 19.09
C ARG A 67 -6.09 -25.81 17.72
N ALA A 68 -7.30 -26.34 17.68
CA ALA A 68 -8.08 -26.43 16.46
C ALA A 68 -8.43 -25.04 15.90
N TRP A 69 -8.85 -24.10 16.76
CA TRP A 69 -9.20 -22.73 16.34
C TRP A 69 -8.01 -21.94 15.78
N ILE A 70 -6.79 -22.10 16.32
CA ILE A 70 -5.62 -21.38 15.78
C ILE A 70 -5.20 -21.93 14.41
N VAL A 71 -5.33 -23.24 14.17
CA VAL A 71 -5.07 -23.85 12.85
C VAL A 71 -6.13 -23.43 11.83
N ALA A 72 -7.39 -23.38 12.24
CA ALA A 72 -8.48 -22.86 11.41
C ALA A 72 -8.28 -21.37 11.07
N ALA A 73 -7.89 -20.55 12.06
CA ALA A 73 -7.63 -19.13 11.86
C ALA A 73 -6.49 -18.89 10.84
N GLU A 74 -5.38 -19.62 10.96
CA GLU A 74 -4.26 -19.53 10.03
C GLU A 74 -4.63 -19.99 8.61
N ALA A 75 -5.42 -21.07 8.49
CA ALA A 75 -5.96 -21.51 7.21
C ALA A 75 -6.87 -20.44 6.56
N LEU A 76 -7.71 -19.77 7.36
CA LEU A 76 -8.58 -18.68 6.92
C LEU A 76 -7.80 -17.44 6.48
N VAL A 77 -6.74 -17.05 7.20
CA VAL A 77 -5.84 -15.96 6.82
C VAL A 77 -5.21 -16.24 5.45
N ARG A 78 -4.69 -17.44 5.23
CA ARG A 78 -4.07 -17.83 3.95
C ARG A 78 -5.05 -17.90 2.78
N ARG A 79 -6.35 -17.93 3.07
CA ARG A 79 -7.45 -17.88 2.09
C ARG A 79 -8.02 -16.47 1.90
N GLY A 80 -7.45 -15.45 2.53
CA GLY A 80 -7.98 -14.08 2.51
C GLY A 80 -9.30 -13.90 3.27
N LYS A 81 -9.75 -14.89 4.05
CA LYS A 81 -11.01 -14.87 4.80
C LYS A 81 -10.82 -14.22 6.18
N HIS A 82 -10.31 -12.99 6.20
CA HIS A 82 -9.85 -12.33 7.42
C HIS A 82 -10.95 -12.13 8.48
N SER A 83 -12.21 -11.88 8.09
CA SER A 83 -13.32 -11.72 9.05
C SER A 83 -13.63 -13.01 9.80
N ALA A 84 -13.57 -14.14 9.09
CA ALA A 84 -13.74 -15.46 9.69
C ALA A 84 -12.51 -15.83 10.53
N ALA A 85 -11.30 -15.46 10.11
CA ALA A 85 -10.09 -15.67 10.90
C ALA A 85 -10.16 -14.94 12.26
N VAL A 86 -10.65 -13.70 12.29
CA VAL A 86 -10.87 -12.94 13.54
C VAL A 86 -11.85 -13.67 14.46
N GLN A 87 -12.89 -14.30 13.93
CA GLN A 87 -13.81 -15.09 14.75
C GLN A 87 -13.13 -16.36 15.30
N ALA A 88 -12.35 -17.06 14.49
CA ALA A 88 -11.58 -18.21 14.94
C ALA A 88 -10.55 -17.85 16.04
N TYR A 89 -9.83 -16.73 15.88
CA TYR A 89 -8.93 -16.22 16.92
C TYR A 89 -9.64 -15.84 18.23
N LYS A 90 -10.85 -15.25 18.17
CA LYS A 90 -11.65 -14.99 19.38
C LYS A 90 -12.00 -16.28 20.13
N ARG A 91 -12.34 -17.35 19.39
CA ARG A 91 -12.64 -18.67 19.96
C ARG A 91 -11.40 -19.38 20.52
N PHE A 92 -10.21 -19.11 19.95
CA PHE A 92 -8.95 -19.52 20.56
C PHE A 92 -8.71 -18.79 21.90
N LEU A 93 -8.92 -17.47 21.93
CA LEU A 93 -8.69 -16.64 23.12
C LEU A 93 -9.64 -16.96 24.29
N SER A 94 -10.82 -17.52 24.04
CA SER A 94 -11.72 -17.94 25.11
C SER A 94 -11.23 -19.18 25.87
N ALA A 95 -10.29 -19.93 25.31
CA ALA A 95 -9.73 -21.16 25.90
C ALA A 95 -8.21 -21.06 26.17
N CYS A 96 -7.61 -19.87 26.05
CA CYS A 96 -6.16 -19.67 26.20
C CYS A 96 -5.83 -18.73 27.36
N ASP A 97 -5.16 -19.27 28.39
CA ASP A 97 -4.77 -18.52 29.59
C ASP A 97 -3.32 -18.02 29.59
N ARG A 98 -2.56 -18.31 28.52
CA ARG A 98 -1.14 -17.92 28.40
C ARG A 98 -1.00 -16.52 27.82
N THR A 99 -0.54 -15.57 28.63
CA THR A 99 -0.37 -14.15 28.26
C THR A 99 0.36 -13.93 26.94
N GLU A 100 1.53 -14.53 26.76
CA GLU A 100 2.37 -14.39 25.56
C GLU A 100 1.64 -14.83 24.28
N VAL A 101 0.84 -15.90 24.38
CA VAL A 101 0.11 -16.47 23.24
C VAL A 101 -1.14 -15.63 22.93
N ARG A 102 -1.77 -15.07 23.96
CA ARG A 102 -2.88 -14.13 23.81
C ARG A 102 -2.42 -12.84 23.13
N GLU A 103 -1.28 -12.27 23.52
CA GLU A 103 -0.69 -11.08 22.89
C GLU A 103 -0.43 -11.30 21.40
N TYR A 104 0.19 -12.44 21.05
CA TYR A 104 0.42 -12.83 19.67
C TYR A 104 -0.89 -12.93 18.87
N VAL A 105 -1.91 -13.59 19.43
CA VAL A 105 -3.20 -13.76 18.73
C VAL A 105 -3.97 -12.45 18.62
N VAL A 106 -3.90 -11.57 19.63
CA VAL A 106 -4.47 -10.22 19.55
C VAL A 106 -3.79 -9.42 18.43
N ALA A 107 -2.47 -9.49 18.30
CA ALA A 107 -1.75 -8.85 17.19
C ALA A 107 -2.17 -9.44 15.82
N GLN A 108 -2.35 -10.76 15.70
CA GLN A 108 -2.86 -11.37 14.46
C GLN A 108 -4.31 -10.98 14.15
N MET A 109 -5.14 -10.78 15.18
CA MET A 109 -6.49 -10.27 15.04
C MET A 109 -6.49 -8.81 14.60
N GLU A 110 -5.58 -7.98 15.09
CA GLU A 110 -5.44 -6.59 14.65
C GLU A 110 -4.99 -6.51 13.19
N ILE A 111 -4.01 -7.34 12.79
CA ILE A 111 -3.59 -7.47 11.39
C ILE A 111 -4.79 -7.88 10.53
N SER A 112 -5.47 -8.96 10.91
CA SER A 112 -6.64 -9.46 10.17
C SER A 112 -7.76 -8.41 10.14
N ARG A 113 -7.98 -7.68 11.24
CA ARG A 113 -8.96 -6.60 11.33
C ARG A 113 -8.60 -5.43 10.42
N ALA A 114 -7.34 -5.04 10.37
CA ALA A 114 -6.86 -4.01 9.44
C ALA A 114 -7.06 -4.43 7.98
N THR A 115 -6.93 -5.73 7.68
CA THR A 115 -7.23 -6.30 6.36
C THR A 115 -8.73 -6.44 6.07
N THR A 116 -9.58 -6.60 7.10
CA THR A 116 -11.07 -6.62 6.95
C THR A 116 -11.75 -5.28 7.06
N ARG A 117 -11.10 -4.31 7.71
CA ARG A 117 -11.59 -2.94 7.74
C ARG A 117 -11.73 -2.62 6.27
N PRO A 118 -12.92 -2.26 5.76
CA PRO A 118 -12.91 -1.60 4.48
C PRO A 118 -11.93 -0.45 4.68
N SER A 119 -10.78 -0.52 4.01
CA SER A 119 -10.31 0.69 3.37
C SER A 119 -11.57 1.12 2.64
N THR A 120 -12.24 2.16 3.11
CA THR A 120 -13.11 2.89 2.21
C THR A 120 -12.22 3.04 0.99
N PRO A 121 -12.52 2.38 -0.14
CA PRO A 121 -11.68 2.54 -1.32
C PRO A 121 -11.53 4.05 -1.46
N PRO A 122 -10.31 4.57 -1.64
CA PRO A 122 -10.13 6.01 -1.64
C PRO A 122 -11.14 6.54 -2.66
N TYR A 123 -12.15 7.21 -2.13
CA TYR A 123 -13.23 7.73 -2.93
C TYR A 123 -12.76 9.13 -3.21
N ALA A 124 -12.49 9.41 -4.49
CA ALA A 124 -12.02 10.72 -4.93
C ALA A 124 -12.76 11.82 -4.15
N PRO A 125 -12.06 12.66 -3.37
CA PRO A 125 -12.69 13.73 -2.60
C PRO A 125 -13.67 14.55 -3.43
N SER A 126 -13.37 14.76 -4.71
CA SER A 126 -14.26 15.48 -5.63
C SER A 126 -15.62 14.84 -5.85
N LYS A 127 -15.76 13.52 -5.67
CA LYS A 127 -17.04 12.82 -5.82
C LYS A 127 -18.00 13.10 -4.66
N ARG A 128 -17.50 13.65 -3.54
CA ARG A 128 -18.33 14.18 -2.44
C ARG A 128 -18.83 15.61 -2.70
N LEU A 129 -18.35 16.25 -3.77
CA LEU A 129 -18.70 17.63 -4.09
C LEU A 129 -19.84 17.68 -5.10
N SER A 130 -20.90 18.41 -4.76
CA SER A 130 -21.95 18.76 -5.71
C SER A 130 -21.44 19.72 -6.78
N GLN A 131 -22.20 19.89 -7.86
CA GLN A 131 -21.85 20.89 -8.88
C GLN A 131 -21.88 22.32 -8.30
N ALA A 132 -22.74 22.59 -7.32
CA ALA A 132 -22.77 23.88 -6.63
C ALA A 132 -21.49 24.10 -5.81
N ASP A 133 -21.00 23.07 -5.12
CA ASP A 133 -19.74 23.13 -4.38
C ASP A 133 -18.57 23.41 -5.34
N LYS A 134 -18.50 22.71 -6.47
CA LYS A 134 -17.45 22.91 -7.48
C LYS A 134 -17.46 24.35 -8.04
N ARG A 135 -18.65 24.89 -8.33
CA ARG A 135 -18.78 26.29 -8.77
C ARG A 135 -18.35 27.29 -7.69
N HIS A 136 -18.65 26.99 -6.42
CA HIS A 136 -18.24 27.82 -5.30
C HIS A 136 -16.72 27.78 -5.08
N LEU A 137 -16.11 26.59 -5.18
CA LEU A 137 -14.67 26.38 -5.08
C LEU A 137 -13.88 26.92 -6.28
N ALA A 138 -14.54 27.18 -7.42
CA ALA A 138 -13.93 27.82 -8.59
C ALA A 138 -13.80 29.35 -8.44
N LYS A 139 -14.46 29.97 -7.45
CA LYS A 139 -14.34 31.43 -7.25
C LYS A 139 -12.96 31.78 -6.70
N VAL A 140 -12.37 32.83 -7.24
CA VAL A 140 -11.05 33.35 -6.85
C VAL A 140 -11.26 34.72 -6.20
N ASP A 141 -10.91 34.81 -4.93
CA ASP A 141 -10.99 36.02 -4.11
C ASP A 141 -9.74 36.91 -4.31
N GLU A 142 -9.87 38.21 -4.05
CA GLU A 142 -8.73 39.15 -4.09
C GLU A 142 -7.72 38.92 -2.96
N GLU A 143 -8.19 38.38 -1.83
CA GLU A 143 -7.39 38.11 -0.65
C GLU A 143 -6.96 36.63 -0.56
N ILE A 144 -5.84 36.37 0.08
CA ILE A 144 -5.38 35.01 0.38
C ILE A 144 -5.92 34.59 1.74
N HIS A 145 -6.67 33.51 1.78
CA HIS A 145 -7.16 32.88 2.99
C HIS A 145 -6.18 31.82 3.47
N THR A 146 -5.93 31.79 4.78
CA THR A 146 -5.04 30.81 5.42
C THR A 146 -5.83 29.88 6.34
N GLN A 147 -5.63 28.58 6.19
CA GLN A 147 -6.15 27.55 7.08
C GLN A 147 -5.00 26.67 7.59
N SER A 148 -4.99 26.35 8.88
CA SER A 148 -4.03 25.41 9.45
C SER A 148 -4.67 24.10 9.89
N SER A 149 -3.90 23.02 9.83
CA SER A 149 -4.19 21.70 10.40
C SER A 149 -2.98 21.20 11.22
N LYS A 150 -2.94 19.91 11.58
CA LYS A 150 -1.82 19.35 12.35
C LYS A 150 -0.49 19.43 11.59
N HIS A 151 -0.50 19.12 10.30
CA HIS A 151 0.71 19.06 9.47
C HIS A 151 0.74 20.10 8.35
N PHE A 152 -0.33 20.88 8.13
CA PHE A 152 -0.40 21.76 6.97
C PHE A 152 -0.80 23.19 7.31
N VAL A 153 -0.18 24.15 6.61
CA VAL A 153 -0.66 25.53 6.50
C VAL A 153 -1.03 25.78 5.05
N VAL A 154 -2.32 25.87 4.78
CA VAL A 154 -2.91 25.97 3.45
C VAL A 154 -3.27 27.42 3.15
N ARG A 155 -2.85 27.92 1.98
CA ARG A 155 -3.11 29.29 1.50
C ARG A 155 -3.79 29.24 0.14
N ALA A 156 -4.98 29.81 0.04
CA ALA A 156 -5.77 29.83 -1.19
C ALA A 156 -6.57 31.13 -1.32
N ARG A 157 -6.85 31.54 -2.55
CA ARG A 157 -7.79 32.63 -2.88
C ARG A 157 -9.25 32.16 -2.84
N ASN A 158 -9.58 31.30 -1.88
CA ASN A 158 -10.93 30.86 -1.60
C ASN A 158 -10.97 30.24 -0.20
N ALA A 159 -11.72 30.83 0.74
CA ALA A 159 -11.75 30.37 2.13
C ALA A 159 -12.26 28.93 2.27
N SER A 160 -13.29 28.54 1.51
CA SER A 160 -13.85 27.19 1.54
C SER A 160 -12.86 26.16 0.97
N LEU A 161 -12.08 26.55 -0.03
CA LEU A 161 -11.03 25.72 -0.60
C LEU A 161 -9.90 25.48 0.41
N ALA A 162 -9.44 26.52 1.12
CA ALA A 162 -8.40 26.37 2.15
C ALA A 162 -8.82 25.37 3.24
N VAL A 163 -10.08 25.43 3.69
CA VAL A 163 -10.66 24.48 4.65
C VAL A 163 -10.72 23.07 4.09
N LEU A 164 -11.21 22.91 2.85
CA LEU A 164 -11.29 21.61 2.19
C LEU A 164 -9.90 20.98 2.06
N LEU A 165 -8.92 21.71 1.54
CA LEU A 165 -7.57 21.21 1.28
C LEU A 165 -6.84 20.84 2.56
N ALA A 166 -6.98 21.62 3.64
CA ALA A 166 -6.39 21.27 4.93
C ALA A 166 -6.90 19.91 5.42
N ARG A 167 -8.21 19.62 5.27
CA ARG A 167 -8.79 18.33 5.65
C ARG A 167 -8.34 17.20 4.72
N GLU A 168 -8.38 17.41 3.41
CA GLU A 168 -8.04 16.36 2.44
C GLU A 168 -6.54 16.05 2.41
N ALA A 169 -5.68 17.03 2.69
CA ALA A 169 -4.25 16.83 2.87
C ALA A 169 -3.94 15.92 4.08
N GLU A 170 -4.60 16.12 5.23
CA GLU A 170 -4.44 15.22 6.39
C GLU A 170 -4.90 13.78 6.08
N SER A 171 -6.02 13.65 5.36
CA SER A 171 -6.54 12.35 4.92
C SER A 171 -5.56 11.65 3.98
N ALA A 172 -5.00 12.37 3.01
CA ALA A 172 -4.03 11.83 2.07
C ALA A 172 -2.69 11.52 2.74
N LEU A 173 -2.19 12.37 3.65
CA LEU A 173 -0.99 12.10 4.44
C LEU A 173 -1.12 10.80 5.24
N SER A 174 -2.26 10.57 5.91
CA SER A 174 -2.52 9.34 6.66
C SER A 174 -2.42 8.09 5.78
N ARG A 175 -2.98 8.14 4.56
CA ARG A 175 -2.86 7.04 3.58
C ARG A 175 -1.42 6.84 3.12
N ILE A 176 -0.71 7.91 2.80
CA ILE A 176 0.69 7.88 2.36
C ILE A 176 1.59 7.31 3.46
N CYS A 177 1.43 7.74 4.71
CA CYS A 177 2.19 7.20 5.85
C CYS A 177 1.90 5.71 6.05
N SER A 178 0.64 5.30 5.89
CA SER A 178 0.26 3.89 5.97
C SER A 178 0.96 3.02 4.92
N LEU A 179 1.24 3.57 3.73
CA LEU A 179 2.01 2.94 2.67
C LEU A 179 3.53 2.93 2.96
N ILE A 180 4.08 4.08 3.38
CA ILE A 180 5.53 4.35 3.32
C ILE A 180 6.20 4.27 4.69
N LEU A 181 5.66 4.99 5.68
CA LEU A 181 6.36 5.25 6.93
C LEU A 181 6.06 4.19 8.00
N PRO A 182 7.06 3.80 8.81
CA PRO A 182 6.83 2.97 10.00
C PRO A 182 6.23 3.74 11.18
N GLN A 183 6.15 5.07 11.08
CA GLN A 183 5.78 6.01 12.13
C GLN A 183 4.95 7.16 11.57
N ASP A 184 4.39 7.98 12.47
CA ASP A 184 3.73 9.23 12.10
C ASP A 184 4.72 10.21 11.44
N TYR A 185 4.19 11.00 10.50
CA TYR A 185 4.95 12.04 9.84
C TYR A 185 5.26 13.19 10.81
N PRO A 186 6.54 13.53 11.06
CA PRO A 186 6.90 14.42 12.16
C PRO A 186 7.02 15.91 11.77
N HIS A 187 6.72 16.25 10.51
CA HIS A 187 6.97 17.58 9.95
C HIS A 187 5.69 18.29 9.52
N SER A 188 5.79 19.60 9.30
CA SER A 188 4.73 20.43 8.72
C SER A 188 5.13 20.94 7.33
N ALA A 189 4.15 21.13 6.45
CA ALA A 189 4.36 21.68 5.11
C ALA A 189 3.37 22.82 4.80
N ASP A 190 3.84 23.82 4.05
CA ASP A 190 3.00 24.84 3.48
C ASP A 190 2.38 24.33 2.17
N ILE A 191 1.09 24.58 1.96
CA ILE A 191 0.41 24.31 0.70
C ILE A 191 -0.09 25.64 0.14
N TYR A 192 0.34 25.99 -1.07
CA TYR A 192 -0.13 27.15 -1.81
C TYR A 192 -1.01 26.69 -2.96
N ILE A 193 -2.20 27.28 -3.07
CA ILE A 193 -3.11 27.06 -4.18
C ILE A 193 -3.23 28.37 -4.96
N TRP A 194 -2.67 28.35 -6.17
CA TRP A 194 -2.69 29.45 -7.13
C TRP A 194 -3.96 29.38 -7.98
N SER A 195 -4.39 30.54 -8.48
CA SER A 195 -5.68 30.69 -9.16
C SER A 195 -5.75 29.81 -10.41
N ASP A 196 -4.76 29.96 -11.28
CA ASP A 196 -4.62 29.28 -12.55
C ASP A 196 -3.14 28.96 -12.82
N HIS A 197 -2.85 28.46 -14.03
CA HIS A 197 -1.50 28.07 -14.39
C HIS A 197 -0.55 29.27 -14.52
N ASP A 198 -1.03 30.42 -14.96
CA ASP A 198 -0.21 31.63 -15.10
C ASP A 198 0.20 32.17 -13.71
N ASP A 199 -0.75 32.20 -12.76
CA ASP A 199 -0.48 32.55 -11.36
C ASP A 199 0.48 31.55 -10.70
N TYR A 200 0.37 30.26 -11.02
CA TYR A 200 1.31 29.23 -10.57
C TYR A 200 2.74 29.50 -11.10
N LEU A 201 2.92 29.71 -12.40
CA LEU A 201 4.24 29.96 -12.99
C LEU A 201 4.87 31.27 -12.47
N ALA A 202 4.07 32.29 -12.19
CA ALA A 202 4.55 33.55 -11.63
C ALA A 202 5.12 33.39 -10.20
N ASN A 203 4.68 32.38 -9.45
CA ASN A 203 5.02 32.18 -8.03
C ASN A 203 5.92 30.96 -7.75
N VAL A 204 6.20 30.15 -8.77
CA VAL A 204 7.00 28.92 -8.66
C VAL A 204 8.15 28.95 -9.67
N ALA A 205 9.28 29.55 -9.27
CA ALA A 205 10.39 29.90 -10.16
C ALA A 205 11.10 28.72 -10.86
N GLU A 206 10.95 27.48 -10.36
CA GLU A 206 11.60 26.28 -10.92
C GLU A 206 10.61 25.25 -11.46
N ALA A 207 9.32 25.60 -11.56
CA ALA A 207 8.30 24.69 -12.09
C ALA A 207 8.45 24.51 -13.60
N PRO A 208 8.51 23.26 -14.11
CA PRO A 208 8.34 23.01 -15.53
C PRO A 208 6.98 23.52 -16.00
N GLU A 209 6.94 24.12 -17.20
CA GLU A 209 5.72 24.71 -17.81
C GLU A 209 4.57 23.70 -17.94
N TRP A 210 4.86 22.40 -17.99
CA TRP A 210 3.82 21.35 -18.09
C TRP A 210 3.29 20.88 -16.72
N SER A 211 3.85 21.36 -15.59
CA SER A 211 3.49 20.88 -14.25
C SER A 211 2.21 21.55 -13.74
N GLY A 212 1.25 20.72 -13.30
CA GLY A 212 0.02 21.16 -12.63
C GLY A 212 0.13 21.23 -11.10
N GLY A 213 1.33 20.96 -10.59
CA GLY A 213 1.71 21.03 -9.19
C GLY A 213 3.17 20.66 -9.01
N SER A 214 3.72 21.01 -7.85
CA SER A 214 5.10 20.67 -7.48
C SER A 214 5.25 20.62 -5.97
N PHE A 215 6.34 20.00 -5.52
CA PHE A 215 6.82 20.12 -4.15
C PHE A 215 8.26 20.65 -4.14
N THR A 216 8.60 21.39 -3.09
CA THR A 216 9.96 21.88 -2.86
C THR A 216 10.35 21.71 -1.40
N ILE A 217 11.59 21.28 -1.15
CA ILE A 217 12.20 21.31 0.18
C ILE A 217 13.43 22.23 0.09
N THR A 218 13.42 23.34 0.81
CA THR A 218 14.55 24.27 0.87
C THR A 218 15.09 24.36 2.28
N THR A 219 16.40 24.56 2.40
CA THR A 219 17.04 24.86 3.68
C THR A 219 17.68 26.24 3.59
N ARG A 220 17.24 27.17 4.44
CA ARG A 220 17.85 28.51 4.58
C ARG A 220 18.10 28.78 6.05
N ASP A 221 19.32 29.18 6.39
CA ASP A 221 19.72 29.51 7.77
C ASP A 221 19.37 28.41 8.80
N GLY A 222 19.51 27.14 8.39
CA GLY A 222 19.17 25.98 9.22
C GLY A 222 17.67 25.68 9.36
N VAL A 223 16.80 26.48 8.76
CA VAL A 223 15.35 26.26 8.72
C VAL A 223 14.99 25.50 7.45
N VAL A 224 14.33 24.35 7.62
CA VAL A 224 13.83 23.52 6.51
C VAL A 224 12.39 23.89 6.20
N THR A 225 12.15 24.45 5.02
CA THR A 225 10.81 24.77 4.52
C THR A 225 10.36 23.70 3.53
N ARG A 226 9.16 23.16 3.77
CA ARG A 226 8.49 22.17 2.92
C ARG A 226 7.28 22.84 2.28
N ARG A 227 7.23 22.87 0.96
CA ARG A 227 6.19 23.59 0.22
C ARG A 227 5.60 22.68 -0.85
N ILE A 228 4.29 22.72 -1.00
CA ILE A 228 3.54 22.14 -2.12
C ILE A 228 2.81 23.28 -2.82
N ASP A 229 2.92 23.35 -4.14
CA ASP A 229 2.25 24.34 -4.98
C ASP A 229 1.27 23.64 -5.91
N LEU A 230 0.04 24.13 -5.98
CA LEU A 230 -1.06 23.54 -6.73
C LEU A 230 -1.85 24.62 -7.47
N THR A 231 -2.65 24.21 -8.46
CA THR A 231 -3.54 25.11 -9.21
C THR A 231 -5.02 24.83 -8.90
N GLN A 232 -5.79 25.88 -8.60
CA GLN A 232 -7.21 25.82 -8.29
C GLN A 232 -8.07 25.50 -9.52
N LEU A 233 -7.80 26.15 -10.65
CA LEU A 233 -8.59 26.06 -11.86
C LEU A 233 -7.96 25.15 -12.92
N ASP A 234 -8.80 24.47 -13.70
CA ASP A 234 -8.38 23.86 -14.96
C ASP A 234 -8.28 24.91 -16.09
N LYS A 235 -7.84 24.47 -17.26
CA LYS A 235 -7.67 25.35 -18.44
C LYS A 235 -8.99 25.92 -18.96
N GLU A 236 -10.13 25.34 -18.57
CA GLU A 236 -11.47 25.83 -18.87
C GLU A 236 -12.00 26.80 -17.80
N GLY A 237 -11.24 27.08 -16.75
CA GLY A 237 -11.63 27.97 -15.64
C GLY A 237 -12.59 27.33 -14.64
N ASN A 238 -12.73 25.99 -14.64
CA ASN A 238 -13.51 25.28 -13.64
C ASN A 238 -12.63 24.82 -12.48
N PHE A 239 -13.25 24.53 -11.34
CA PHE A 239 -12.52 23.93 -10.20
C PHE A 239 -11.87 22.60 -10.60
N SER A 240 -10.55 22.53 -10.45
CA SER A 240 -9.75 21.37 -10.82
C SER A 240 -9.94 20.23 -9.83
N THR A 241 -10.85 19.30 -10.15
CA THR A 241 -11.00 18.06 -9.38
C THR A 241 -9.76 17.17 -9.51
N VAL A 242 -9.02 17.27 -10.62
CA VAL A 242 -7.75 16.59 -10.84
C VAL A 242 -6.70 17.03 -9.81
N MET A 243 -6.64 18.34 -9.51
CA MET A 243 -5.74 18.84 -8.47
C MET A 243 -6.03 18.17 -7.13
N LEU A 244 -7.30 18.12 -6.73
CA LEU A 244 -7.71 17.59 -5.44
C LEU A 244 -7.50 16.07 -5.33
N ASP A 245 -7.92 15.33 -6.35
CA ASP A 245 -7.97 13.88 -6.29
C ASP A 245 -6.62 13.23 -6.60
N ARG A 246 -5.79 13.90 -7.42
CA ARG A 246 -4.56 13.31 -8.00
C ARG A 246 -3.32 14.12 -7.66
N VAL A 247 -3.27 15.40 -8.02
CA VAL A 247 -2.03 16.19 -7.91
C VAL A 247 -1.61 16.37 -6.45
N LEU A 248 -2.53 16.77 -5.57
CA LEU A 248 -2.25 16.93 -4.14
C LEU A 248 -1.64 15.65 -3.51
N PRO A 249 -2.29 14.48 -3.55
CA PRO A 249 -1.71 13.28 -2.96
C PRO A 249 -0.42 12.82 -3.67
N HIS A 250 -0.27 13.08 -4.98
CA HIS A 250 0.91 12.74 -5.75
C HIS A 250 2.15 13.53 -5.29
N GLU A 251 2.05 14.86 -5.26
CA GLU A 251 3.15 15.74 -4.82
C GLU A 251 3.48 15.55 -3.34
N MET A 252 2.46 15.35 -2.50
CA MET A 252 2.67 15.04 -1.10
C MET A 252 3.37 13.69 -0.90
N CYS A 253 3.10 12.70 -1.75
CA CYS A 253 3.80 11.42 -1.69
C CYS A 253 5.29 11.63 -2.00
N HIS A 254 5.64 12.38 -3.04
CA HIS A 254 7.03 12.70 -3.32
C HIS A 254 7.73 13.42 -2.17
N LEU A 255 7.05 14.36 -1.53
CA LEU A 255 7.57 15.05 -0.36
C LEU A 255 7.89 14.06 0.78
N VAL A 256 6.94 13.20 1.14
CA VAL A 256 7.13 12.18 2.19
C VAL A 256 8.23 11.18 1.82
N VAL A 257 8.30 10.75 0.55
CA VAL A 257 9.36 9.87 0.05
C VAL A 257 10.72 10.56 0.16
N LYS A 258 10.83 11.82 -0.26
CA LYS A 258 12.09 12.57 -0.21
C LYS A 258 12.59 12.71 1.23
N GLU A 259 11.71 12.96 2.19
CA GLU A 259 12.10 13.01 3.60
C GLU A 259 12.43 11.65 4.17
N TYR A 260 11.68 10.61 3.83
CA TYR A 260 11.95 9.27 4.30
C TYR A 260 13.30 8.76 3.82
N PHE A 261 13.62 8.95 2.54
CA PHE A 261 14.88 8.51 1.96
C PHE A 261 16.06 9.45 2.27
N GLY A 262 15.80 10.73 2.53
CA GLY A 262 16.81 11.74 2.85
C GLY A 262 17.79 11.97 1.69
N ASP A 263 19.07 11.71 1.95
CA ASP A 263 20.16 11.86 0.98
C ASP A 263 20.23 10.68 0.00
N VAL A 264 19.60 9.55 0.33
CA VAL A 264 19.55 8.40 -0.58
C VAL A 264 18.49 8.67 -1.65
N THR A 265 18.82 8.46 -2.91
CA THR A 265 17.84 8.63 -4.00
C THR A 265 16.91 7.42 -4.06
N CYS A 266 15.61 7.65 -3.92
CA CYS A 266 14.60 6.63 -4.22
C CYS A 266 14.62 6.30 -5.73
N PRO A 267 14.65 5.02 -6.15
CA PRO A 267 14.55 4.65 -7.55
C PRO A 267 13.36 5.31 -8.24
N LEU A 268 13.56 5.87 -9.44
CA LEU A 268 12.54 6.72 -10.08
C LEU A 268 11.20 5.99 -10.27
N PHE A 269 11.21 4.76 -10.77
CA PHE A 269 9.97 3.98 -10.95
C PHE A 269 9.20 3.82 -9.64
N LEU A 270 9.92 3.67 -8.52
CA LEU A 270 9.33 3.43 -7.21
C LEU A 270 8.76 4.73 -6.64
N ASN A 271 9.49 5.84 -6.79
CA ASN A 271 9.02 7.17 -6.40
C ASN A 271 7.71 7.54 -7.15
N GLU A 272 7.72 7.42 -8.47
CA GLU A 272 6.54 7.70 -9.31
C GLU A 272 5.40 6.71 -9.05
N GLY A 273 5.72 5.42 -8.96
CA GLY A 273 4.74 4.37 -8.70
C GLY A 273 4.04 4.55 -7.34
N MET A 274 4.78 4.93 -6.29
CA MET A 274 4.19 5.23 -4.98
C MET A 274 3.36 6.52 -5.02
N ALA A 275 3.77 7.54 -5.76
CA ALA A 275 2.98 8.76 -5.94
C ALA A 275 1.65 8.48 -6.66
N MET A 276 1.68 7.66 -7.71
CA MET A 276 0.46 7.23 -8.41
C MET A 276 -0.42 6.28 -7.59
N LEU A 277 0.16 5.43 -6.73
CA LEU A 277 -0.59 4.61 -5.78
C LEU A 277 -1.24 5.44 -4.66
N ALA A 278 -0.68 6.60 -4.33
CA ALA A 278 -1.22 7.51 -3.32
C ALA A 278 -2.40 8.35 -3.83
N GLU A 279 -2.55 8.50 -5.15
CA GLU A 279 -3.68 9.17 -5.79
C GLU A 279 -5.01 8.62 -5.25
N SER A 280 -6.03 9.48 -5.17
CA SER A 280 -7.32 9.10 -4.57
C SER A 280 -8.09 8.09 -5.40
N GLU A 281 -7.75 7.93 -6.69
CA GLU A 281 -8.25 6.83 -7.51
C GLU A 281 -7.12 6.28 -8.37
N LEU A 282 -7.03 4.95 -8.40
CA LEU A 282 -6.10 4.26 -9.28
C LEU A 282 -6.61 4.37 -10.72
N GLU A 283 -5.84 5.02 -11.59
CA GLU A 283 -6.24 5.18 -12.99
C GLU A 283 -6.11 3.85 -13.75
N ASN A 284 -7.20 3.08 -13.83
CA ASN A 284 -7.27 1.81 -14.57
C ASN A 284 -6.68 1.89 -15.98
N ARG A 285 -6.80 3.05 -16.64
CA ARG A 285 -6.22 3.29 -17.96
C ARG A 285 -4.70 3.10 -17.98
N ARG A 286 -3.97 3.54 -16.94
CA ARG A 286 -2.52 3.35 -16.83
C ARG A 286 -2.16 1.87 -16.72
N LEU A 287 -2.91 1.10 -15.93
CA LEU A 287 -2.72 -0.35 -15.82
C LEU A 287 -3.00 -1.08 -17.14
N ILE A 288 -4.05 -0.66 -17.86
CA ILE A 288 -4.35 -1.16 -19.21
C ILE A 288 -3.20 -0.84 -20.18
N ILE A 289 -2.65 0.38 -20.15
CA ILE A 289 -1.50 0.78 -20.97
C ILE A 289 -0.28 -0.10 -20.66
N ALA A 290 0.02 -0.31 -19.37
CA ALA A 290 1.15 -1.14 -18.93
C ALA A 290 1.01 -2.58 -19.45
N GLY A 291 -0.11 -3.26 -19.16
CA GLY A 291 -0.34 -4.62 -19.63
C GLY A 291 -0.34 -4.73 -21.17
N SER A 292 -0.76 -3.68 -21.88
CA SER A 292 -0.68 -3.64 -23.35
C SER A 292 0.73 -3.49 -23.87
N ALA A 293 1.55 -2.63 -23.25
CA ALA A 293 2.95 -2.47 -23.61
C ALA A 293 3.72 -3.78 -23.40
N LEU A 294 3.47 -4.46 -22.28
CA LEU A 294 4.03 -5.76 -21.94
C LEU A 294 3.61 -6.85 -22.95
N ALA A 295 2.32 -6.94 -23.26
CA ALA A 295 1.81 -7.93 -24.23
C ALA A 295 2.29 -7.69 -25.68
N SER A 296 2.53 -6.43 -26.07
CA SER A 296 2.92 -6.05 -27.44
C SER A 296 4.43 -5.92 -27.66
N GLY A 297 5.25 -6.30 -26.67
CA GLY A 297 6.71 -6.20 -26.76
C GLY A 297 7.26 -4.78 -26.76
N ARG A 298 6.44 -3.77 -26.45
CA ARG A 298 6.85 -2.36 -26.29
C ARG A 298 7.31 -2.02 -24.87
N LYS A 299 7.56 -3.05 -24.06
CA LYS A 299 7.91 -2.92 -22.64
C LYS A 299 9.28 -2.30 -22.41
N ILE A 300 9.42 -1.64 -21.27
CA ILE A 300 10.74 -1.37 -20.70
C ILE A 300 11.19 -2.64 -20.00
N LYS A 301 12.38 -3.16 -20.37
CA LYS A 301 12.95 -4.33 -19.67
C LYS A 301 13.07 -4.01 -18.18
N LEU A 302 12.69 -4.94 -17.29
CA LEU A 302 12.66 -4.69 -15.86
C LEU A 302 14.02 -4.20 -15.34
N GLN A 303 15.13 -4.79 -15.78
CA GLN A 303 16.49 -4.32 -15.41
C GLN A 303 16.70 -2.84 -15.74
N LYS A 304 16.20 -2.38 -16.88
CA LYS A 304 16.27 -0.96 -17.28
C LYS A 304 15.34 -0.12 -16.40
N LEU A 305 14.10 -0.55 -16.17
CA LEU A 305 13.14 0.15 -15.31
C LEU A 305 13.70 0.40 -13.90
N LEU A 306 14.40 -0.59 -13.33
CA LEU A 306 14.99 -0.52 -12.00
C LEU A 306 16.13 0.50 -11.86
N VAL A 307 16.82 0.85 -12.95
CA VAL A 307 18.00 1.74 -12.94
C VAL A 307 17.79 3.06 -13.69
N THR A 308 16.60 3.28 -14.27
CA THR A 308 16.28 4.53 -14.97
C THR A 308 16.40 5.72 -14.01
N ALA A 309 17.32 6.64 -14.34
CA ALA A 309 17.56 7.87 -13.59
C ALA A 309 16.94 9.11 -14.24
N ASN A 310 16.66 9.07 -15.55
CA ASN A 310 16.06 10.17 -16.29
C ASN A 310 14.99 9.69 -17.28
N ARG A 311 14.01 10.56 -17.54
CA ARG A 311 12.88 10.35 -18.45
C ARG A 311 13.32 10.81 -19.85
N GLU A 312 13.97 9.95 -20.63
CA GLU A 312 14.40 10.32 -21.99
C GLU A 312 13.58 9.59 -23.07
N GLY A 313 12.89 10.38 -23.90
CA GLY A 313 12.31 9.96 -25.18
C GLY A 313 10.79 9.75 -25.21
N SER A 314 10.29 9.28 -26.35
CA SER A 314 8.87 9.11 -26.71
C SER A 314 8.05 8.07 -25.90
N HIS A 315 8.56 7.64 -24.74
CA HIS A 315 8.00 6.52 -23.95
C HIS A 315 7.62 6.92 -22.51
N GLU A 316 7.56 8.21 -22.16
CA GLU A 316 7.21 8.67 -20.81
C GLU A 316 5.89 8.08 -20.29
N GLY A 317 4.85 8.06 -21.13
CA GLY A 317 3.56 7.47 -20.75
C GLY A 317 3.64 5.97 -20.45
N ILE A 318 4.51 5.22 -21.14
CA ILE A 318 4.76 3.79 -20.86
C ILE A 318 5.55 3.64 -19.57
N PHE A 319 6.55 4.50 -19.33
CA PHE A 319 7.32 4.48 -18.09
C PHE A 319 6.41 4.65 -16.86
N TYR A 320 5.54 5.67 -16.83
CA TYR A 320 4.61 5.85 -15.70
C TYR A 320 3.63 4.69 -15.56
N ALA A 321 3.10 4.19 -16.68
CA ALA A 321 2.19 3.05 -16.66
C ALA A 321 2.87 1.80 -16.05
N GLU A 322 4.08 1.48 -16.49
CA GLU A 322 4.85 0.33 -15.99
C GLU A 322 5.35 0.55 -14.56
N ALA A 323 5.76 1.76 -14.19
CA ALA A 323 6.15 2.12 -12.83
C ALA A 323 5.00 1.94 -11.83
N LEU A 324 3.79 2.40 -12.18
CA LEU A 324 2.58 2.16 -11.39
C LEU A 324 2.28 0.67 -11.30
N SER A 325 2.20 -0.02 -12.44
CA SER A 325 1.87 -1.45 -12.48
C SER A 325 2.84 -2.30 -11.67
N PHE A 326 4.14 -2.02 -11.78
CA PHE A 326 5.16 -2.77 -11.06
C PHE A 326 5.12 -2.46 -9.56
N THR A 327 4.94 -1.20 -9.17
CA THR A 327 4.84 -0.84 -7.75
C THR A 327 3.58 -1.41 -7.10
N GLU A 328 2.45 -1.42 -7.82
CA GLU A 328 1.20 -2.06 -7.38
C GLU A 328 1.42 -3.57 -7.19
N PHE A 329 2.03 -4.24 -8.18
CA PHE A 329 2.39 -5.65 -8.10
C PHE A 329 3.29 -5.95 -6.89
N LEU A 330 4.33 -5.14 -6.64
CA LEU A 330 5.21 -5.31 -5.48
C LEU A 330 4.45 -5.11 -4.17
N HIS A 331 3.66 -4.04 -4.05
CA HIS A 331 2.90 -3.75 -2.84
C HIS A 331 1.87 -4.86 -2.54
N GLY A 332 1.12 -5.30 -3.56
CA GLY A 332 0.14 -6.38 -3.44
C GLY A 332 0.78 -7.74 -3.12
N SER A 333 1.92 -8.07 -3.73
CA SER A 333 2.60 -9.35 -3.53
C SER A 333 3.35 -9.43 -2.19
N LEU A 334 3.93 -8.33 -1.72
CA LEU A 334 4.67 -8.29 -0.46
C LEU A 334 3.74 -8.09 0.74
N GLY A 335 2.64 -7.36 0.55
CA GLY A 335 1.84 -6.81 1.64
C GLY A 335 2.55 -5.69 2.41
N THR A 336 1.81 -4.91 3.17
CA THR A 336 2.30 -3.65 3.78
C THR A 336 3.57 -3.82 4.62
N ARG A 337 3.64 -4.84 5.49
CA ARG A 337 4.80 -5.04 6.38
C ARG A 337 6.09 -5.29 5.60
N ARG A 338 6.07 -6.19 4.61
CA ARG A 338 7.25 -6.51 3.81
C ARG A 338 7.56 -5.40 2.81
N PHE A 339 6.56 -4.69 2.30
CA PHE A 339 6.77 -3.52 1.46
C PHE A 339 7.52 -2.43 2.22
N LYS A 340 7.13 -2.09 3.46
CA LYS A 340 7.90 -1.15 4.31
C LYS A 340 9.32 -1.63 4.60
N ALA A 341 9.50 -2.92 4.87
CA ALA A 341 10.84 -3.50 5.04
C ALA A 341 11.67 -3.42 3.73
N PHE A 342 11.04 -3.56 2.57
CA PHE A 342 11.66 -3.39 1.26
C PHE A 342 12.11 -1.94 1.08
N LEU A 343 11.23 -0.96 1.33
CA LEU A 343 11.59 0.46 1.27
C LEU A 343 12.74 0.79 2.23
N LYS A 344 12.73 0.22 3.44
CA LYS A 344 13.83 0.38 4.40
C LYS A 344 15.14 -0.18 3.85
N ASN A 345 15.14 -1.38 3.25
CA ASN A 345 16.35 -1.96 2.66
C ASN A 345 16.90 -1.10 1.52
N VAL A 346 16.03 -0.56 0.65
CA VAL A 346 16.45 0.37 -0.42
C VAL A 346 17.03 1.65 0.19
N LYS A 347 16.37 2.23 1.20
CA LYS A 347 16.87 3.37 1.96
C LYS A 347 18.24 3.10 2.62
N ASP A 348 18.48 1.88 3.08
CA ASP A 348 19.76 1.47 3.66
C ASP A 348 20.85 1.19 2.59
N GLY A 349 20.58 1.49 1.31
CA GLY A 349 21.54 1.39 0.21
C GLY A 349 21.53 0.08 -0.56
N CYS A 350 20.55 -0.81 -0.35
CA CYS A 350 20.42 -2.02 -1.16
C CYS A 350 19.95 -1.69 -2.57
N THR A 351 20.43 -2.45 -3.56
CA THR A 351 19.76 -2.47 -4.86
C THR A 351 18.33 -3.00 -4.70
N VAL A 352 17.44 -2.66 -5.64
CA VAL A 352 16.05 -3.15 -5.60
C VAL A 352 16.00 -4.68 -5.59
N SER A 353 16.85 -5.34 -6.40
CA SER A 353 16.95 -6.81 -6.42
C SER A 353 17.35 -7.35 -5.04
N ASP A 354 18.41 -6.82 -4.43
CA ASP A 354 18.87 -7.28 -3.11
C ASP A 354 17.82 -7.02 -2.02
N ALA A 355 17.18 -5.86 -2.05
CA ALA A 355 16.14 -5.48 -1.11
C ALA A 355 14.94 -6.45 -1.18
N LEU A 356 14.51 -6.83 -2.39
CA LEU A 356 13.43 -7.79 -2.62
C LEU A 356 13.80 -9.21 -2.18
N GLN A 357 14.98 -9.70 -2.57
CA GLN A 357 15.46 -11.02 -2.16
C GLN A 357 15.56 -11.12 -0.63
N ARG A 358 16.03 -10.07 0.05
CA ARG A 358 16.06 -9.99 1.52
C ARG A 358 14.68 -10.11 2.16
N VAL A 359 13.69 -9.35 1.70
CA VAL A 359 12.33 -9.40 2.32
C VAL A 359 11.58 -10.69 1.99
N LEU A 360 11.93 -11.35 0.90
CA LEU A 360 11.41 -12.65 0.49
C LEU A 360 12.18 -13.82 1.12
N TYR A 361 13.27 -13.56 1.85
CA TYR A 361 14.18 -14.58 2.40
C TYR A 361 14.74 -15.53 1.33
N VAL A 362 14.96 -15.00 0.13
CA VAL A 362 15.57 -15.72 -1.00
C VAL A 362 17.08 -15.46 -0.95
N PRO A 363 17.93 -16.51 -0.96
CA PRO A 363 19.37 -16.35 -1.13
C PRO A 363 19.69 -15.61 -2.43
N TYR A 364 20.87 -15.00 -2.52
CA TYR A 364 21.29 -14.34 -3.75
C TYR A 364 21.11 -15.28 -4.96
N ASP A 365 20.31 -14.83 -5.90
CA ASP A 365 20.01 -15.47 -7.16
C ASP A 365 20.20 -14.47 -8.30
N ARG A 366 21.05 -14.87 -9.25
CA ARG A 366 21.40 -14.10 -10.45
C ARG A 366 20.22 -13.95 -11.41
N ASP A 367 19.31 -14.92 -11.42
CA ASP A 367 18.17 -14.98 -12.35
C ASP A 367 16.88 -14.48 -11.67
N PHE A 368 16.99 -13.92 -10.45
CA PHE A 368 15.87 -13.39 -9.67
C PHE A 368 15.11 -12.30 -10.42
N VAL A 369 15.83 -11.37 -11.06
CA VAL A 369 15.19 -10.23 -11.75
C VAL A 369 14.42 -10.72 -12.99
N ASP A 370 14.91 -11.74 -13.68
CA ASP A 370 14.18 -12.33 -14.82
C ASP A 370 12.91 -13.03 -14.34
N SER A 371 13.01 -13.84 -13.29
CA SER A 371 11.84 -14.49 -12.66
C SER A 371 10.80 -13.48 -12.16
N LEU A 372 11.27 -12.36 -11.60
CA LEU A 372 10.41 -11.26 -11.15
C LEU A 372 9.73 -10.56 -12.33
N SER A 373 10.46 -10.35 -13.44
CA SER A 373 9.92 -9.77 -14.68
C SER A 373 8.80 -10.64 -15.23
N ASP A 374 9.02 -11.95 -15.34
CA ASP A 374 8.01 -12.89 -15.85
C ASP A 374 6.75 -12.91 -14.98
N ALA A 375 6.91 -12.90 -13.66
CA ALA A 375 5.80 -12.89 -12.72
C ALA A 375 4.98 -11.59 -12.81
N TRP A 376 5.65 -10.44 -12.84
CA TRP A 376 5.02 -9.13 -12.99
C TRP A 376 4.31 -9.00 -14.34
N GLU A 377 4.97 -9.38 -15.44
CA GLU A 377 4.42 -9.28 -16.78
C GLU A 377 3.15 -10.12 -16.92
N ALA A 378 3.18 -11.37 -16.46
CA ALA A 378 2.03 -12.24 -16.47
C ALA A 378 0.87 -11.66 -15.63
N HIS A 379 1.17 -11.01 -14.50
CA HIS A 379 0.18 -10.32 -13.68
C HIS A 379 -0.44 -9.12 -14.41
N ALA A 380 0.40 -8.20 -14.90
CA ALA A 380 -0.04 -6.96 -15.53
C ALA A 380 -0.87 -7.20 -16.81
N ILE A 381 -0.50 -8.20 -17.61
CA ILE A 381 -1.29 -8.60 -18.80
C ILE A 381 -2.68 -9.09 -18.40
N ARG A 382 -2.77 -9.98 -17.39
CA ARG A 382 -4.07 -10.48 -16.89
C ARG A 382 -4.91 -9.37 -16.28
N GLN A 383 -4.29 -8.47 -15.51
CA GLN A 383 -4.97 -7.33 -14.89
C GLN A 383 -5.54 -6.40 -15.98
N ALA A 384 -4.78 -6.09 -17.03
CA ALA A 384 -5.26 -5.28 -18.14
C ALA A 384 -6.41 -5.94 -18.91
N GLN A 385 -6.38 -7.27 -19.11
CA GLN A 385 -7.49 -8.01 -19.73
C GLN A 385 -8.75 -7.95 -18.87
N PHE A 386 -8.62 -8.13 -17.56
CA PHE A 386 -9.73 -8.03 -16.62
C PHE A 386 -10.35 -6.63 -16.60
N LEU A 387 -9.53 -5.58 -16.51
CA LEU A 387 -10.01 -4.20 -16.49
C LEU A 387 -10.72 -3.80 -17.78
N ARG A 388 -10.28 -4.33 -18.94
CA ARG A 388 -11.00 -4.14 -20.21
C ARG A 388 -12.37 -4.81 -20.20
N ALA A 389 -12.43 -6.05 -19.73
CA ALA A 389 -13.69 -6.78 -19.67
C ALA A 389 -14.72 -6.07 -18.78
N LEU A 390 -14.30 -5.49 -17.64
CA LEU A 390 -15.17 -4.67 -16.80
C LEU A 390 -15.64 -3.41 -17.53
N ALA A 391 -14.74 -2.69 -18.20
CA ALA A 391 -15.08 -1.46 -18.93
C ALA A 391 -16.02 -1.70 -20.12
N ASP A 392 -16.02 -2.90 -20.70
CA ASP A 392 -16.95 -3.28 -21.77
C ASP A 392 -18.33 -3.69 -21.21
N GLN A 393 -18.39 -4.29 -20.02
CA GLN A 393 -19.65 -4.59 -19.33
C GLN A 393 -20.43 -3.32 -18.93
N ASP A 394 -19.74 -2.31 -18.39
CA ASP A 394 -20.38 -1.03 -18.00
C ASP A 394 -21.01 -0.31 -19.21
N LYS A 395 -20.42 -0.45 -20.40
CA LYS A 395 -20.93 0.15 -21.65
C LYS A 395 -22.16 -0.57 -22.22
N ASP A 396 -22.29 -1.86 -21.94
CA ASP A 396 -23.45 -2.65 -22.37
C ASP A 396 -24.63 -2.44 -21.40
N GLU A 397 -24.37 -2.20 -20.11
CA GLU A 397 -25.40 -1.83 -19.13
C GLU A 397 -25.92 -0.40 -19.30
N GLU A 398 -25.10 0.57 -19.74
CA GLU A 398 -25.58 1.93 -20.06
C GLU A 398 -26.42 2.04 -21.34
N LYS A 399 -26.42 0.98 -22.17
CA LYS A 399 -27.18 0.92 -23.44
C LYS A 399 -28.46 0.09 -23.38
N GLY A 400 -28.68 -0.65 -22.29
CA GLY A 400 -29.91 -1.42 -22.02
C GLY A 400 -30.86 -0.63 -21.13
#